data_AF-A0A3A8L8L4-F1
#
_entry.id   AF-A0A3A8L8L4-F1
#
_cell.length_a   1.000
_cell.length_b   1.000
_cell.length_c   1.000
_cell.angle_alpha   90.00
_cell.angle_beta   90.00
_cell.angle_gamma   90.00
#
_symmetry.space_group_name_H-M   'P 1'
#
loop_
_entity.id
_entity.type
_entity.pdbx_description
1 polymer ?
#
loop_
_entity_poly.entity_id
_entity_poly.type
_entity_poly.pdbx_seq_one_letter_code
_entity_poly.pdbx_strand_id
1 'polypeptide(L)'
;MKAMLLSLLLLGAAPPGAAPSSLPPEALGAPPLVDASPTAWACTIDTLRAGKECVFEAELPPPGAPNADVEHANLQLLKEASRALCSEAISNARDGVADDKLVSVCERKYATVVGRCGLDGNSPVVDSKGRFAPAARACYRALSTVLQDVQLMAAVASSCCECAARSHCPGNGEACYADVSRQQAGPGTLACLDERCRDACSMMLPPSASIPRPPPSRASQDTGSAAL
;
A
#
# COMPACT_ATOMS: atom_id res chain seq x y z
N MET A 1 -62.04 22.97 5.99
CA MET A 1 -62.05 21.57 6.50
C MET A 1 -60.72 21.38 7.21
N LYS A 2 -60.64 21.56 8.54
CA LYS A 2 -60.70 20.50 9.57
C LYS A 2 -59.77 19.31 9.25
N ALA A 3 -58.90 18.80 10.09
CA ALA A 3 -58.22 19.17 11.34
C ALA A 3 -57.26 17.98 11.64
N MET A 4 -56.35 18.19 12.59
CA MET A 4 -55.69 17.16 13.43
C MET A 4 -54.50 16.40 12.85
N LEU A 5 -53.32 16.89 13.25
CA LEU A 5 -52.26 16.07 13.83
C LEU A 5 -52.85 15.03 14.79
N LEU A 6 -52.48 13.76 14.65
CA LEU A 6 -52.49 12.83 15.76
C LEU A 6 -51.31 11.87 15.64
N SER A 7 -50.28 12.17 16.43
CA SER A 7 -49.21 11.26 16.82
C SER A 7 -49.82 10.04 17.51
N LEU A 8 -49.68 8.86 16.90
CA LEU A 8 -49.94 7.59 17.55
C LEU A 8 -48.61 6.88 17.78
N LEU A 9 -48.19 6.99 19.03
CA LEU A 9 -47.21 6.15 19.70
C LEU A 9 -47.48 4.66 19.39
N LEU A 10 -46.71 4.09 18.47
CA LEU A 10 -46.53 2.64 18.42
C LEU A 10 -45.43 2.29 19.43
N LEU A 11 -45.87 2.05 20.67
CA LEU A 11 -45.11 1.25 21.63
C LEU A 11 -44.95 -0.14 21.02
N GLY A 12 -43.82 -0.35 20.33
CA GLY A 12 -43.33 -1.68 20.02
C GLY A 12 -43.07 -2.40 21.34
N ALA A 13 -43.91 -3.38 21.65
CA ALA A 13 -43.75 -4.28 22.78
C ALA A 13 -42.36 -4.93 22.73
N ALA A 14 -41.52 -4.59 23.70
CA ALA A 14 -40.33 -5.36 23.99
C ALA A 14 -40.77 -6.78 24.40
N PRO A 15 -40.09 -7.85 23.92
CA PRO A 15 -40.35 -9.19 24.41
C PRO A 15 -40.17 -9.20 25.93
N PRO A 16 -40.96 -9.99 26.69
CA PRO A 16 -40.85 -10.04 28.13
C PRO A 16 -39.41 -10.38 28.50
N GLY A 17 -38.77 -9.44 29.16
CA GLY A 17 -37.41 -9.56 29.62
C GLY A 17 -37.28 -10.82 30.45
N ALA A 18 -36.45 -11.75 29.99
CA ALA A 18 -35.68 -12.54 30.92
C ALA A 18 -34.95 -11.52 31.80
N ALA A 19 -35.25 -11.55 33.10
CA ALA A 19 -34.46 -10.82 34.09
C ALA A 19 -32.97 -11.04 33.80
N PRO A 20 -32.09 -10.04 34.00
CA PRO A 20 -30.67 -10.28 33.91
C PRO A 20 -30.37 -11.43 34.86
N SER A 21 -29.98 -12.58 34.30
CA SER A 21 -29.55 -13.74 35.07
C SER A 21 -28.48 -13.23 36.01
N SER A 22 -28.81 -13.13 37.29
CA SER A 22 -27.84 -12.88 38.34
C SER A 22 -26.79 -13.97 38.17
N LEU A 23 -25.57 -13.58 37.78
CA LEU A 23 -24.46 -14.50 37.64
C LEU A 23 -24.40 -15.34 38.92
N PRO A 24 -24.42 -16.69 38.83
CA PRO A 24 -24.34 -17.53 40.02
C PRO A 24 -23.06 -17.13 40.79
N PRO A 25 -23.06 -17.14 42.13
CA PRO A 25 -21.92 -16.71 42.93
C PRO A 25 -20.63 -17.47 42.61
N GLU A 26 -20.71 -18.66 42.00
CA GLU A 26 -19.55 -19.41 41.49
C GLU A 26 -18.89 -18.76 40.25
N ALA A 27 -19.61 -17.92 39.49
CA ALA A 27 -19.07 -17.19 38.34
C ALA A 27 -18.13 -16.04 38.73
N LEU A 28 -18.18 -15.59 39.99
CA LEU A 28 -17.25 -14.59 40.55
C LEU A 28 -15.91 -15.20 40.99
N GLY A 29 -15.84 -16.53 41.11
CA GLY A 29 -14.63 -17.27 41.47
C GLY A 29 -13.94 -17.97 40.29
N ALA A 30 -14.50 -17.89 39.08
CA ALA A 30 -13.85 -18.41 37.89
C ALA A 30 -12.58 -17.60 37.60
N PRO A 31 -11.43 -18.24 37.33
CA PRO A 31 -10.24 -17.51 36.93
C PRO A 31 -10.57 -16.68 35.68
N PRO A 32 -10.09 -15.43 35.59
CA PRO A 32 -10.35 -14.59 34.44
C PRO A 32 -9.87 -15.31 33.18
N LEU A 33 -10.78 -15.54 32.24
CA LEU A 33 -10.40 -16.01 30.92
C LEU A 33 -9.67 -14.87 30.23
N VAL A 34 -8.37 -15.04 30.03
CA VAL A 34 -7.56 -14.10 29.27
C VAL A 34 -7.95 -14.27 27.81
N ASP A 35 -8.55 -13.23 27.21
CA ASP A 35 -8.73 -13.19 25.76
C ASP A 35 -7.34 -13.14 25.12
N ALA A 36 -7.00 -14.22 24.43
CA ALA A 36 -5.69 -14.41 23.89
C ALA A 36 -5.58 -13.80 22.48
N SER A 37 -6.66 -13.26 21.91
CA SER A 37 -6.73 -12.68 20.56
C SER A 37 -5.75 -11.52 20.36
N PRO A 38 -5.37 -11.18 19.12
CA PRO A 38 -4.56 -9.99 18.85
C PRO A 38 -5.24 -8.74 19.41
N THR A 39 -4.47 -7.93 20.15
CA THR A 39 -4.97 -6.63 20.57
C THR A 39 -5.13 -5.71 19.35
N ALA A 40 -5.87 -4.61 19.52
CA ALA A 40 -6.03 -3.59 18.48
C ALA A 40 -4.69 -2.96 18.03
N TRP A 41 -3.62 -3.17 18.79
CA TRP A 41 -2.28 -2.66 18.54
C TRP A 41 -1.30 -3.75 18.10
N ALA A 42 -1.73 -5.00 17.98
CA ALA A 42 -0.84 -6.11 17.64
C ALA A 42 -0.27 -5.97 16.23
N CYS A 43 1.04 -6.18 16.07
CA CYS A 43 1.64 -6.29 14.74
C CYS A 43 1.17 -7.56 14.05
N THR A 44 0.24 -7.42 13.11
CA THR A 44 -0.39 -8.47 12.32
C THR A 44 -0.27 -8.16 10.83
N ILE A 45 -0.70 -9.08 9.97
CA ILE A 45 -0.83 -8.80 8.52
C ILE A 45 -1.78 -7.61 8.28
N ASP A 46 -2.82 -7.47 9.09
CA ASP A 46 -3.81 -6.39 8.97
C ASP A 46 -3.23 -5.03 9.36
N THR A 47 -2.40 -4.95 10.41
CA THR A 47 -1.71 -3.69 10.73
C THR A 47 -0.61 -3.36 9.73
N LEU A 48 0.05 -4.37 9.17
CA LEU A 48 1.04 -4.19 8.11
C LEU A 48 0.39 -3.57 6.87
N ARG A 49 -0.75 -4.12 6.47
CA ARG A 49 -1.63 -3.60 5.42
C ARG A 49 -2.06 -2.16 5.69
N ALA A 50 -2.49 -1.87 6.92
CA ALA A 50 -2.95 -0.54 7.29
C ALA A 50 -1.82 0.49 7.47
N GLY A 51 -0.56 0.07 7.47
CA GLY A 51 0.60 0.94 7.71
C GLY A 51 0.61 1.59 9.10
N LYS A 52 -0.11 1.01 10.06
CA LYS A 52 -0.27 1.56 11.41
C LYS A 52 0.88 1.14 12.32
N GLU A 53 1.20 2.00 13.29
CA GLU A 53 2.07 1.62 14.40
C GLU A 53 1.44 0.47 15.20
N CYS A 54 2.29 -0.43 15.69
CA CYS A 54 1.87 -1.65 16.34
C CYS A 54 2.93 -2.15 17.35
N VAL A 55 2.52 -3.10 18.18
CA VAL A 55 3.31 -3.74 19.24
C VAL A 55 3.48 -5.23 18.92
N PHE A 56 4.70 -5.72 19.10
CA PHE A 56 5.03 -7.14 18.94
C PHE A 56 4.70 -7.88 20.24
N GLU A 57 3.53 -8.51 20.27
CA GLU A 57 3.00 -9.23 21.45
C GLU A 57 2.84 -10.74 21.18
N ALA A 58 3.44 -11.26 20.11
CA ALA A 58 3.33 -12.67 19.75
C ALA A 58 3.92 -13.58 20.84
N GLU A 59 3.19 -14.64 21.16
CA GLU A 59 3.56 -15.64 22.15
C GLU A 59 4.09 -16.85 21.40
N LEU A 60 5.41 -16.98 21.36
CA LEU A 60 6.08 -18.07 20.66
C LEU A 60 6.88 -18.91 21.66
N PRO A 61 7.02 -20.22 21.39
CA PRO A 61 7.99 -21.03 22.11
C PRO A 61 9.39 -20.43 21.95
N PRO A 62 10.32 -20.70 22.90
CA PRO A 62 11.70 -20.28 22.78
C PRO A 62 12.29 -20.67 21.41
N PRO A 63 13.15 -19.84 20.80
CA PRO A 63 13.78 -20.16 19.53
C PRO A 63 14.46 -21.54 19.57
N GLY A 64 14.17 -22.35 18.56
CA GLY A 64 14.77 -23.66 18.36
C GLY A 64 16.09 -23.58 17.59
N ALA A 65 16.64 -24.76 17.26
CA ALA A 65 17.74 -24.86 16.31
C ALA A 65 17.28 -24.50 14.89
N PRO A 66 18.21 -24.09 14.00
CA PRO A 66 17.88 -23.79 12.61
C PRO A 66 17.15 -24.94 11.92
N ASN A 67 16.07 -24.61 11.20
CA ASN A 67 15.21 -25.57 10.54
C ASN A 67 14.73 -25.04 9.18
N ALA A 68 15.19 -25.67 8.09
CA ALA A 68 14.89 -25.26 6.73
C ALA A 68 13.38 -25.32 6.39
N ASP A 69 12.62 -26.24 6.99
CA ASP A 69 11.17 -26.33 6.75
C ASP A 69 10.42 -25.15 7.37
N VAL A 70 10.82 -24.74 8.58
CA VAL A 70 10.28 -23.54 9.25
C VAL A 70 10.66 -22.28 8.48
N GLU A 71 11.92 -22.19 8.03
CA GLU A 71 12.38 -21.09 7.21
C GLU A 71 11.57 -20.99 5.91
N HIS A 72 11.41 -22.11 5.20
CA HIS A 72 10.63 -22.17 3.98
C HIS A 72 9.16 -21.78 4.21
N ALA A 73 8.54 -22.28 5.29
CA ALA A 73 7.17 -21.93 5.65
C ALA A 73 7.02 -20.43 5.94
N ASN A 74 7.98 -19.81 6.64
CA ASN A 74 8.00 -18.37 6.90
C ASN A 74 8.04 -17.57 5.59
N LEU A 75 8.92 -17.95 4.67
CA LEU A 75 9.05 -17.30 3.37
C LEU A 75 7.79 -17.46 2.53
N GLN A 76 7.21 -18.67 2.53
CA GLN A 76 6.04 -18.99 1.74
C GLN A 76 4.81 -18.23 2.22
N LEU A 77 4.57 -18.19 3.53
CA LEU A 77 3.47 -17.42 4.13
C LEU A 77 3.50 -15.94 3.69
N LEU A 78 4.67 -15.31 3.75
CA LEU A 78 4.82 -13.91 3.37
C LEU A 78 4.66 -13.71 1.85
N LYS A 79 5.18 -14.63 1.03
CA LYS A 79 4.97 -14.60 -0.42
C LYS A 79 3.49 -14.70 -0.79
N GLU A 80 2.74 -15.59 -0.16
CA GLU A 80 1.31 -15.76 -0.40
C GLU A 80 0.50 -14.50 -0.02
N ALA A 81 0.92 -13.79 1.03
CA ALA A 81 0.30 -12.52 1.42
C ALA A 81 0.62 -11.35 0.47
N SER A 82 1.70 -11.44 -0.32
CA SER A 82 2.23 -10.31 -1.10
C SER A 82 1.22 -9.69 -2.05
N ARG A 83 0.53 -10.50 -2.87
CA ARG A 83 -0.45 -10.02 -3.85
C ARG A 83 -1.58 -9.24 -3.22
N ALA A 84 -2.17 -9.78 -2.15
CA ALA A 84 -3.28 -9.15 -1.45
C ALA A 84 -2.83 -7.82 -0.82
N LEU A 85 -1.69 -7.82 -0.13
CA LEU A 85 -1.13 -6.62 0.50
C LEU A 85 -0.79 -5.53 -0.53
N CYS A 86 -0.16 -5.90 -1.64
CA CYS A 86 0.20 -4.98 -2.71
C CYS A 86 -1.03 -4.39 -3.39
N SER A 87 -2.00 -5.24 -3.75
CA SER A 87 -3.24 -4.81 -4.42
C SER A 87 -4.02 -3.83 -3.54
N GLU A 88 -4.14 -4.14 -2.25
CA GLU A 88 -4.88 -3.30 -1.32
C GLU A 88 -4.15 -2.01 -0.99
N ALA A 89 -2.82 -2.05 -0.80
CA ALA A 89 -2.01 -0.84 -0.60
C ALA A 89 -2.20 0.16 -1.75
N ILE A 90 -2.17 -0.33 -3.00
CA ILE A 90 -2.35 0.50 -4.19
C ILE A 90 -3.80 0.99 -4.30
N SER A 91 -4.77 0.11 -4.10
CA SER A 91 -6.20 0.46 -4.13
C SER A 91 -6.54 1.54 -3.10
N ASN A 92 -6.01 1.45 -1.88
CA ASN A 92 -6.22 2.43 -0.81
C ASN A 92 -5.63 3.81 -1.16
N ALA A 93 -4.49 3.83 -1.86
CA ALA A 93 -3.87 5.08 -2.32
C ALA A 93 -4.56 5.70 -3.54
N ARG A 94 -5.49 4.97 -4.18
CA ARG A 94 -6.16 5.36 -5.42
C ARG A 94 -7.69 5.30 -5.33
N ASP A 95 -8.25 5.48 -4.14
CA ASP A 95 -9.71 5.49 -3.92
C ASP A 95 -10.44 4.27 -4.53
N GLY A 96 -9.84 3.08 -4.45
CA GLY A 96 -10.41 1.84 -4.97
C GLY A 96 -9.97 1.45 -6.39
N VAL A 97 -9.14 2.25 -7.06
CA VAL A 97 -8.69 1.97 -8.42
C VAL A 97 -7.49 1.02 -8.42
N ALA A 98 -7.63 -0.10 -9.12
CA ALA A 98 -6.56 -1.08 -9.30
C ALA A 98 -5.48 -0.61 -10.29
N ASP A 99 -4.24 -1.04 -10.08
CA ASP A 99 -3.11 -0.82 -10.98
C ASP A 99 -2.21 -2.06 -11.02
N ASP A 100 -2.53 -3.01 -11.92
CA ASP A 100 -1.82 -4.30 -11.99
C ASP A 100 -0.31 -4.17 -12.27
N LYS A 101 0.11 -3.10 -12.96
CA LYS A 101 1.52 -2.84 -13.23
C LYS A 101 2.22 -2.45 -11.94
N LEU A 102 1.63 -1.55 -11.16
CA LEU A 102 2.18 -1.17 -9.87
C LEU A 102 2.10 -2.32 -8.86
N VAL A 103 1.08 -3.18 -8.92
CA VAL A 103 1.01 -4.42 -8.13
C VAL A 103 2.21 -5.32 -8.44
N SER A 104 2.52 -5.51 -9.73
CA SER A 104 3.66 -6.31 -10.16
C SER A 104 4.99 -5.73 -9.69
N VAL A 105 5.14 -4.39 -9.70
CA VAL A 105 6.30 -3.69 -9.11
C VAL A 105 6.40 -3.95 -7.61
N CYS A 106 5.27 -3.85 -6.90
CA CYS A 106 5.20 -4.12 -5.47
C CYS A 106 5.60 -5.56 -5.13
N GLU A 107 5.05 -6.56 -5.82
CA GLU A 107 5.33 -7.98 -5.59
C GLU A 107 6.82 -8.30 -5.74
N ARG A 108 7.51 -7.71 -6.74
CA ARG A 108 8.96 -7.90 -6.91
C ARG A 108 9.79 -7.27 -5.79
N LYS A 109 9.43 -6.06 -5.35
CA LYS A 109 10.09 -5.40 -4.21
C LYS A 109 9.85 -6.17 -2.92
N TYR A 110 8.62 -6.64 -2.73
CA TYR A 110 8.20 -7.44 -1.58
C TYR A 110 8.97 -8.76 -1.53
N ALA A 111 9.05 -9.49 -2.65
CA ALA A 111 9.81 -10.74 -2.75
C ALA A 111 11.30 -10.58 -2.39
N THR A 112 11.91 -9.45 -2.77
CA THR A 112 13.30 -9.13 -2.41
C THR A 112 13.49 -9.03 -0.89
N VAL A 113 12.53 -8.43 -0.18
CA VAL A 113 12.55 -8.34 1.28
C VAL A 113 12.24 -9.69 1.92
N VAL A 114 11.23 -10.40 1.42
CA VAL A 114 10.82 -11.70 1.97
C VAL A 114 11.98 -12.68 2.00
N GLY A 115 12.86 -12.69 1.00
CA GLY A 115 14.05 -13.56 0.99
C GLY A 115 14.98 -13.43 2.22
N ARG A 116 14.79 -12.43 3.09
CA ARG A 116 15.54 -12.21 4.34
C ARG A 116 14.69 -12.38 5.60
N CYS A 117 13.46 -12.85 5.47
CA CYS A 117 12.47 -12.96 6.53
C CYS A 117 12.35 -14.37 7.14
N GLY A 118 13.24 -15.30 6.76
CA GLY A 118 13.18 -16.70 7.19
C GLY A 118 13.47 -16.96 8.67
N LEU A 119 14.11 -16.00 9.37
CA LEU A 119 14.55 -16.11 10.77
C LEU A 119 15.46 -17.33 11.03
N ASP A 120 16.23 -17.73 10.01
CA ASP A 120 17.08 -18.93 10.00
C ASP A 120 16.33 -20.22 10.37
N GLY A 121 14.99 -20.21 10.31
CA GLY A 121 14.14 -21.32 10.73
C GLY A 121 14.07 -21.56 12.24
N ASN A 122 14.63 -20.67 13.07
CA ASN A 122 14.65 -20.84 14.53
C ASN A 122 13.25 -20.67 15.16
N SER A 123 12.37 -19.92 14.50
CA SER A 123 11.02 -19.63 14.99
C SER A 123 10.06 -19.25 13.85
N PRO A 124 8.76 -19.50 13.99
CA PRO A 124 7.75 -18.97 13.08
C PRO A 124 7.75 -17.44 13.02
N VAL A 125 7.48 -16.87 11.84
CA VAL A 125 7.40 -15.42 11.63
C VAL A 125 6.12 -14.81 12.22
N VAL A 126 5.05 -15.62 12.32
CA VAL A 126 3.82 -15.28 13.04
C VAL A 126 3.44 -16.40 14.00
N ASP A 127 2.74 -16.06 15.08
CA ASP A 127 2.11 -17.04 15.96
C ASP A 127 0.79 -17.58 15.37
N SER A 128 0.16 -18.52 16.09
CA SER A 128 -1.11 -19.14 15.68
C SER A 128 -2.28 -18.16 15.55
N LYS A 129 -2.11 -16.91 16.02
CA LYS A 129 -3.12 -15.86 15.97
C LYS A 129 -2.78 -14.80 14.92
N GLY A 130 -1.76 -15.04 14.10
CA GLY A 130 -1.34 -14.14 13.02
C GLY A 130 -0.55 -12.92 13.49
N ARG A 131 -0.01 -12.92 14.71
CA ARG A 131 0.83 -11.84 15.22
C ARG A 131 2.28 -12.10 14.89
N PHE A 132 2.98 -11.09 14.39
CA PHE A 132 4.39 -11.19 14.07
C PHE A 132 5.25 -11.41 15.30
N ALA A 133 6.19 -12.34 15.18
CA ALA A 133 7.22 -12.60 16.17
C ALA A 133 8.05 -11.35 16.46
N PRO A 134 8.47 -11.08 17.71
CA PRO A 134 9.42 -10.00 18.00
C PRO A 134 10.72 -10.10 17.19
N ALA A 135 11.19 -11.33 16.92
CA ALA A 135 12.35 -11.60 16.05
C ALA A 135 12.12 -11.17 14.59
N ALA A 136 10.86 -11.16 14.13
CA ALA A 136 10.46 -10.72 12.80
C ALA A 136 10.38 -9.18 12.64
N ARG A 137 10.72 -8.40 13.67
CA ARG A 137 10.58 -6.93 13.62
C ARG A 137 11.28 -6.28 12.43
N ALA A 138 12.49 -6.71 12.11
CA ALA A 138 13.23 -6.19 10.96
C ALA A 138 12.51 -6.51 9.64
N CYS A 139 12.03 -7.75 9.49
CA CYS A 139 11.23 -8.17 8.35
C CYS A 139 9.96 -7.32 8.22
N TYR A 140 9.15 -7.23 9.28
CA TYR A 140 7.90 -6.47 9.29
C TYR A 140 8.10 -5.02 8.85
N ARG A 141 9.13 -4.34 9.40
CA ARG A 141 9.45 -2.96 9.02
C ARG A 141 9.84 -2.84 7.56
N ALA A 142 10.69 -3.75 7.06
CA ALA A 142 11.11 -3.73 5.67
C ALA A 142 9.92 -3.97 4.70
N LEU A 143 9.00 -4.87 5.04
CA LEU A 143 7.77 -5.09 4.28
C LEU A 143 6.87 -3.85 4.31
N SER A 144 6.73 -3.21 5.48
CA SER A 144 5.96 -1.97 5.63
C SER A 144 6.54 -0.84 4.76
N THR A 145 7.86 -0.72 4.68
CA THR A 145 8.52 0.26 3.81
C THR A 145 8.21 0.01 2.34
N VAL A 146 8.16 -1.24 1.89
CA VAL A 146 7.77 -1.57 0.50
C VAL A 146 6.33 -1.11 0.25
N LEU A 147 5.40 -1.44 1.13
CA LEU A 147 3.98 -1.08 0.99
C LEU A 147 3.78 0.44 0.98
N GLN A 148 4.51 1.18 1.83
CA GLN A 148 4.47 2.64 1.88
C GLN A 148 5.09 3.28 0.62
N ASP A 149 6.21 2.76 0.11
CA ASP A 149 6.84 3.24 -1.13
C ASP A 149 5.90 3.10 -2.33
N VAL A 150 5.17 1.99 -2.43
CA VAL A 150 4.21 1.79 -3.53
C VAL A 150 2.91 2.57 -3.34
N GLN A 151 2.45 2.79 -2.11
CA GLN A 151 1.34 3.72 -1.82
C GLN A 151 1.69 5.14 -2.28
N LEU A 152 2.93 5.58 -2.01
CA LEU A 152 3.41 6.87 -2.48
C LEU A 152 3.44 6.91 -4.02
N MET A 153 4.04 5.90 -4.67
CA MET A 153 4.03 5.80 -6.13
C MET A 153 2.61 5.82 -6.70
N ALA A 154 1.68 5.12 -6.06
CA ALA A 154 0.30 5.02 -6.48
C ALA A 154 -0.40 6.39 -6.41
N ALA A 155 -0.19 7.13 -5.32
CA ALA A 155 -0.79 8.43 -5.10
C ALA A 155 -0.24 9.52 -6.04
N VAL A 156 1.07 9.51 -6.33
CA VAL A 156 1.73 10.64 -7.02
C VAL A 156 2.06 10.40 -8.49
N ALA A 157 2.27 9.14 -8.90
CA ALA A 157 2.79 8.82 -10.23
C ALA A 157 1.78 8.12 -11.14
N SER A 158 0.73 7.47 -10.62
CA SER A 158 -0.17 6.63 -11.43
C SER A 158 -0.81 7.38 -12.59
N SER A 159 -1.48 8.50 -12.33
CA SER A 159 -2.15 9.30 -13.37
C SER A 159 -1.17 9.75 -14.45
N CYS A 160 0.03 10.16 -14.05
CA CYS A 160 1.10 10.56 -14.95
C CYS A 160 1.58 9.38 -15.81
N CYS A 161 1.84 8.22 -15.21
CA CYS A 161 2.34 7.04 -15.90
C CYS A 161 1.32 6.36 -16.81
N GLU A 162 0.03 6.42 -16.44
CA GLU A 162 -1.06 6.01 -17.32
C GLU A 162 -1.15 6.92 -18.54
N CYS A 163 -1.02 8.23 -18.36
CA CYS A 163 -0.96 9.16 -19.49
C CYS A 163 0.28 8.91 -20.35
N ALA A 164 1.45 8.72 -19.74
CA ALA A 164 2.70 8.41 -20.44
C ALA A 164 2.56 7.17 -21.32
N ALA A 165 1.89 6.13 -20.82
CA ALA A 165 1.62 4.91 -21.57
C ALA A 165 0.67 5.17 -22.75
N ARG A 166 -0.45 5.89 -22.54
CA ARG A 166 -1.40 6.23 -23.63
C ARG A 166 -0.77 7.12 -24.70
N SER A 167 0.07 8.07 -24.29
CA SER A 167 0.76 9.04 -25.15
C SER A 167 2.03 8.48 -25.78
N HIS A 168 2.39 7.22 -25.48
CA HIS A 168 3.60 6.54 -25.95
C HIS A 168 4.89 7.31 -25.64
N CYS A 169 4.96 7.92 -24.46
CA CYS A 169 6.17 8.60 -24.01
C CYS A 169 7.31 7.60 -23.76
N PRO A 170 8.57 7.97 -24.01
CA PRO A 170 9.71 7.13 -23.67
C PRO A 170 9.80 6.92 -22.14
N GLY A 171 10.24 5.74 -21.70
CA GLY A 171 10.30 5.42 -20.27
C GLY A 171 8.93 5.18 -19.61
N ASN A 172 7.90 4.83 -20.38
CA ASN A 172 6.59 4.43 -19.86
C ASN A 172 6.63 3.03 -19.19
N GLY A 173 5.48 2.60 -18.66
CA GLY A 173 5.33 1.27 -18.05
C GLY A 173 5.80 1.24 -16.59
N GLU A 174 6.36 0.12 -16.14
CA GLU A 174 6.75 -0.05 -14.73
C GLU A 174 7.89 0.89 -14.30
N ALA A 175 8.83 1.19 -15.20
CA ALA A 175 9.94 2.11 -14.93
C ALA A 175 9.46 3.54 -14.64
N CYS A 176 8.35 3.95 -15.27
CA CYS A 176 7.75 5.26 -15.07
C CYS A 176 7.43 5.53 -13.59
N TYR A 177 6.86 4.57 -12.86
CA TYR A 177 6.49 4.78 -11.46
C TYR A 177 7.71 5.10 -10.60
N ALA A 178 8.83 4.41 -10.82
CA ALA A 178 10.07 4.65 -10.10
C ALA A 178 10.71 5.98 -10.49
N ASP A 179 10.81 6.26 -11.80
CA ASP A 179 11.47 7.44 -12.32
C ASP A 179 10.69 8.72 -12.02
N VAL A 180 9.37 8.68 -12.17
CA VAL A 180 8.51 9.83 -11.87
C VAL A 180 8.46 10.07 -10.36
N SER A 181 8.15 9.05 -9.54
CA SER A 181 8.07 9.23 -8.08
C SER A 181 9.37 9.74 -7.45
N ARG A 182 10.52 9.41 -8.03
CA ARG A 182 11.85 9.83 -7.55
C ARG A 182 12.40 11.06 -8.28
N GLN A 183 11.66 11.63 -9.22
CA GLN A 183 12.10 12.77 -10.06
C GLN A 183 13.40 12.48 -10.83
N GLN A 184 13.54 11.25 -11.33
CA GLN A 184 14.71 10.75 -12.07
C GLN A 184 14.43 10.52 -13.56
N ALA A 185 13.26 10.90 -14.06
CA ALA A 185 12.91 10.76 -15.46
C ALA A 185 13.90 11.53 -16.37
N GLY A 186 14.34 10.88 -17.45
CA GLY A 186 15.27 11.47 -18.41
C GLY A 186 14.66 12.66 -19.18
N PRO A 187 15.48 13.54 -19.79
CA PRO A 187 15.00 14.75 -20.46
C PRO A 187 13.96 14.50 -21.56
N GLY A 188 14.12 13.42 -22.34
CA GLY A 188 13.16 13.04 -23.38
C GLY A 188 11.81 12.59 -22.84
N THR A 189 11.81 11.89 -21.69
CA THR A 189 10.58 11.52 -20.98
C THR A 189 9.90 12.76 -20.44
N LEU A 190 10.64 13.63 -19.74
CA LEU A 190 10.11 14.88 -19.18
C LEU A 190 9.48 15.77 -20.24
N ALA A 191 10.13 15.94 -21.41
CA ALA A 191 9.57 16.73 -22.51
C ALA A 191 8.23 16.16 -23.01
N CYS A 192 8.14 14.84 -23.17
CA CYS A 192 6.89 14.20 -23.58
C CYS A 192 5.79 14.34 -22.51
N LEU A 193 6.14 14.18 -21.24
CA LEU A 193 5.20 14.35 -20.13
C LEU A 193 4.70 15.79 -20.03
N ASP A 194 5.56 16.79 -20.21
CA ASP A 194 5.22 18.21 -20.18
C ASP A 194 4.36 18.66 -21.38
N GLU A 195 4.56 18.04 -22.55
CA GLU A 195 3.78 18.35 -23.76
C GLU A 195 2.42 17.62 -23.79
N ARG A 196 2.39 16.33 -23.44
CA ARG A 196 1.23 15.46 -23.66
C ARG A 196 0.47 15.09 -22.39
N CYS A 197 1.08 15.24 -21.23
CA CYS A 197 0.56 14.76 -19.95
C CYS A 197 0.65 15.81 -18.83
N ARG A 198 0.79 17.10 -19.18
CA ARG A 198 1.03 18.19 -18.22
C ARG A 198 0.07 18.15 -17.04
N ASP A 199 -1.22 18.04 -17.30
CA ASP A 199 -2.24 18.06 -16.25
C ASP A 199 -2.08 16.87 -15.29
N ALA A 200 -1.85 15.68 -15.85
CA ALA A 200 -1.69 14.44 -15.09
C ALA A 200 -0.33 14.33 -14.37
N CYS A 201 0.70 15.04 -14.84
CA CYS A 201 2.06 15.00 -14.31
C CYS A 201 2.46 16.28 -13.57
N SER A 202 1.56 17.25 -13.41
CA SER A 202 1.86 18.61 -12.93
C SER A 202 2.56 18.66 -11.57
N MET A 203 2.26 17.72 -10.66
CA MET A 203 2.91 17.62 -9.35
C MET A 203 4.33 17.04 -9.41
N MET A 204 4.68 16.35 -10.50
CA MET A 204 5.92 15.59 -10.65
C MET A 204 6.87 16.20 -11.69
N LEU A 205 6.36 17.06 -12.56
CA LEU A 205 7.17 17.84 -13.46
C LEU A 205 7.95 18.88 -12.65
N PRO A 206 9.26 19.04 -12.89
CA PRO A 206 10.02 20.10 -12.25
C PRO A 206 9.33 21.43 -12.58
N PRO A 207 9.23 22.37 -11.61
CA PRO A 207 8.71 23.69 -11.89
C PRO A 207 9.52 24.23 -13.06
N SER A 208 8.82 24.63 -14.13
CA SER A 208 9.44 25.09 -15.37
C SER A 208 10.29 26.33 -15.08
N ALA A 209 11.52 26.12 -14.61
CA ALA A 209 12.55 27.14 -14.59
C ALA A 209 12.99 27.28 -16.04
N SER A 210 12.24 28.07 -16.79
CA SER A 210 12.71 28.86 -17.93
C SER A 210 13.85 28.18 -18.70
N ILE A 211 13.61 27.01 -19.30
CA ILE A 211 14.58 26.47 -20.26
C ILE A 211 14.63 27.53 -21.37
N PRO A 212 15.77 28.24 -21.58
CA PRO A 212 15.83 29.25 -22.61
C PRO A 212 15.56 28.54 -23.93
N ARG A 213 14.43 28.90 -24.57
CA ARG A 213 14.11 28.42 -25.91
C ARG A 213 15.31 28.78 -26.79
N PRO A 214 16.03 27.82 -27.39
CA PRO A 214 17.12 28.16 -28.28
C PRO A 214 16.55 29.07 -29.38
N PRO A 215 17.18 30.22 -29.66
CA PRO A 215 16.68 31.14 -30.65
C PRO A 215 16.59 30.40 -32.00
N PRO A 216 15.57 30.68 -32.82
CA PRO A 216 15.44 30.04 -34.12
C PRO A 216 16.71 30.32 -34.91
N SER A 217 17.42 29.26 -35.30
CA SER A 217 18.55 29.34 -36.22
C SER A 217 18.04 30.00 -37.49
N ARG A 218 18.54 31.21 -37.78
CA ARG A 218 18.35 31.84 -39.08
C ARG A 218 18.99 30.91 -40.10
N ALA A 219 18.15 30.11 -40.77
CA ALA A 219 18.50 29.53 -42.05
C ALA A 219 18.92 30.70 -42.94
N SER A 220 20.19 30.71 -43.31
CA SER A 220 20.75 31.61 -44.31
C SER A 220 19.82 31.60 -45.51
N GLN A 221 19.18 32.74 -45.76
CA GLN A 221 18.53 33.01 -47.03
C GLN A 221 19.64 33.05 -48.07
N ASP A 222 19.85 31.94 -48.75
CA ASP A 222 20.53 31.90 -50.04
C ASP A 222 19.71 32.80 -50.98
N THR A 223 20.14 34.04 -51.13
CA THR A 223 19.69 34.91 -52.21
C THR A 223 20.27 34.38 -53.52
N GLY A 224 19.54 33.46 -54.13
CA GLY A 224 19.68 33.15 -55.55
C GLY A 224 19.28 34.38 -56.37
N SER A 225 20.27 35.18 -56.76
CA SER A 225 20.11 36.20 -57.79
C SER A 225 20.12 35.53 -59.17
N ALA A 226 18.95 35.48 -59.78
CA ALA A 226 18.78 35.21 -61.19
C ALA A 226 18.87 36.51 -62.00
N ALA A 227 19.71 36.46 -63.05
CA ALA A 227 19.64 37.13 -64.35
C ALA A 227 19.64 38.68 -64.44
N LEU A 228 20.68 39.24 -65.07
CA LEU A 228 20.66 39.73 -66.47
C LEU A 228 22.09 40.07 -66.94
#